data_AF-A0A0E3PJL7-F1
#
_entry.id   AF-A0A0E3PJL7-F1
#
_cell.length_a   1.000
_cell.length_b   1.000
_cell.length_c   1.000
_cell.angle_alpha   90.00
_cell.angle_beta   90.00
_cell.angle_gamma   90.00
#
_symmetry.space_group_name_H-M   'P 1'
#
loop_
_entity.id
_entity.type
_entity.pdbx_description
1 polymer ?
#
loop_
_entity_poly.entity_id
_entity_poly.type
_entity_poly.pdbx_seq_one_letter_code
_entity_poly.pdbx_strand_id
1 'polypeptide(L)'
;MNEKNWLGAELIFDLDADHLPNAPRNYADMLELVKKETLKLLDFLTDDFGFSEQEVQLVFSGGRGYHFHITSPKVLTLGSSERREIVNYVSGRDLEFKYFFREVAMDGDFGTGSKTFKGMKNVPRKCTLVGYDSGWGKRIALYLTDYIKSESEKKYKKDMFPELRRHDKVGNTTIKKLINIANSETGLKDILEKGRLDFDVRNFKEIAAYFMQESAEDFLHRFGASVDEPVTADIKRLIRVPGSLHGGSGMLVKKLALSEMEEFDPLNDAVVFGERPVKITASKPFSVQLKGKDLRIEEGIQEVPEYAAVYLICRGVAEYGYRRNQPDPV
;
A
#
# COMPACT_ATOMS: atom_id res chain seq x y z
N MET A 1 -20.24 -25.96 13.18
CA MET A 1 -19.68 -24.67 13.69
C MET A 1 -20.32 -24.25 15.01
N ASN A 2 -21.64 -24.39 15.19
CA ASN A 2 -22.29 -24.08 16.47
C ASN A 2 -21.68 -24.85 17.64
N GLU A 3 -21.30 -26.11 17.44
CA GLU A 3 -20.60 -26.94 18.44
C GLU A 3 -19.22 -26.41 18.87
N LYS A 4 -18.56 -25.60 18.02
CA LYS A 4 -17.23 -25.05 18.33
C LYS A 4 -17.28 -23.77 19.18
N ASN A 5 -18.47 -23.23 19.47
CA ASN A 5 -18.67 -22.00 20.25
C ASN A 5 -17.73 -20.86 19.80
N TRP A 6 -17.89 -20.42 18.55
CA TRP A 6 -17.02 -19.41 17.94
C TRP A 6 -16.99 -18.11 18.76
N LEU A 7 -15.81 -17.74 19.26
CA LEU A 7 -15.63 -16.58 20.15
C LEU A 7 -15.19 -15.29 19.41
N GLY A 8 -14.61 -15.42 18.23
CA GLY A 8 -14.06 -14.31 17.45
C GLY A 8 -12.89 -14.75 16.57
N ALA A 9 -12.39 -13.84 15.74
CA ALA A 9 -11.17 -14.03 14.94
C ALA A 9 -10.34 -12.76 14.89
N GLU A 10 -9.02 -12.92 14.85
CA GLU A 10 -8.09 -11.85 14.46
C GLU A 10 -8.52 -11.23 13.13
N LEU A 11 -8.24 -9.94 12.95
CA LEU A 11 -8.36 -9.29 11.64
C LEU A 11 -7.07 -9.50 10.87
N ILE A 12 -7.17 -10.22 9.77
CA ILE A 12 -6.02 -10.63 8.97
C ILE A 12 -6.03 -9.87 7.66
N PHE A 13 -4.89 -9.33 7.27
CA PHE A 13 -4.66 -8.83 5.92
C PHE A 13 -3.59 -9.68 5.26
N ASP A 14 -3.82 -10.07 4.01
CA ASP A 14 -2.86 -10.80 3.18
C ASP A 14 -2.52 -9.96 1.95
N LEU A 15 -1.22 -9.74 1.76
CA LEU A 15 -0.66 -9.11 0.57
C LEU A 15 0.15 -10.18 -0.17
N ASP A 16 -0.42 -10.71 -1.25
CA ASP A 16 0.31 -11.55 -2.22
C ASP A 16 0.67 -10.68 -3.43
N ALA A 17 1.93 -10.77 -3.87
CA ALA A 17 2.40 -10.06 -5.05
C ALA A 17 1.64 -10.43 -6.33
N ASP A 18 1.02 -11.62 -6.41
CA ASP A 18 0.17 -12.00 -7.55
C ASP A 18 -1.09 -11.12 -7.67
N HIS A 19 -1.53 -10.47 -6.59
CA HIS A 19 -2.68 -9.58 -6.57
C HIS A 19 -2.31 -8.10 -6.81
N LEU A 20 -1.02 -7.80 -6.99
CA LEU A 20 -0.56 -6.44 -7.23
C LEU A 20 -0.59 -6.11 -8.73
N PRO A 21 -1.09 -4.92 -9.10
CA PRO A 21 -1.04 -4.48 -10.49
C PRO A 21 0.43 -4.34 -10.92
N ASN A 22 0.73 -4.72 -12.16
CA ASN A 22 2.06 -4.60 -12.76
C ASN A 22 3.18 -5.33 -12.00
N ALA A 23 2.86 -6.43 -11.29
CA ALA A 23 3.85 -7.24 -10.60
C ALA A 23 5.02 -7.62 -11.54
N PRO A 24 6.27 -7.31 -11.18
CA PRO A 24 7.44 -7.67 -11.97
C PRO A 24 7.52 -9.18 -12.22
N ARG A 25 8.10 -9.57 -13.35
CA ARG A 25 8.36 -10.98 -13.65
C ARG A 25 9.50 -11.56 -12.81
N ASN A 26 10.46 -10.72 -12.42
CA ASN A 26 11.56 -11.13 -11.56
C ASN A 26 11.06 -11.26 -10.12
N TYR A 27 11.41 -12.36 -9.47
CA TYR A 27 10.98 -12.66 -8.11
C TYR A 27 11.50 -11.66 -7.06
N ALA A 28 12.73 -11.16 -7.20
CA ALA A 28 13.30 -10.16 -6.29
C ALA A 28 12.54 -8.84 -6.38
N ASP A 29 12.34 -8.32 -7.60
CA ASP A 29 11.58 -7.08 -7.84
C ASP A 29 10.13 -7.21 -7.36
N MET A 30 9.53 -8.39 -7.52
CA MET A 30 8.20 -8.73 -7.01
C MET A 30 8.13 -8.63 -5.48
N LEU A 31 9.14 -9.16 -4.77
CA LEU A 31 9.24 -9.08 -3.32
C LEU A 31 9.47 -7.64 -2.83
N GLU A 32 10.22 -6.83 -3.57
CA GLU A 32 10.35 -5.40 -3.27
C GLU A 32 9.03 -4.63 -3.45
N LEU A 33 8.28 -4.93 -4.52
CA LEU A 33 6.99 -4.30 -4.74
C LEU A 33 6.01 -4.61 -3.59
N VAL A 34 5.86 -5.89 -3.24
CA VAL A 34 4.95 -6.27 -2.14
C VAL A 34 5.40 -5.73 -0.79
N LYS A 35 6.71 -5.56 -0.57
CA LYS A 35 7.25 -4.88 0.62
C LYS A 35 6.79 -3.42 0.68
N LYS A 36 6.83 -2.68 -0.44
CA LYS A 36 6.32 -1.29 -0.51
C LYS A 36 4.82 -1.22 -0.22
N GLU A 37 4.03 -2.13 -0.79
CA GLU A 37 2.59 -2.20 -0.50
C GLU A 37 2.30 -2.57 0.95
N THR A 38 3.14 -3.42 1.56
CA THR A 38 3.00 -3.79 2.97
C THR A 38 3.25 -2.59 3.89
N LEU A 39 4.21 -1.72 3.55
CA LEU A 39 4.45 -0.47 4.29
C LEU A 39 3.27 0.50 4.15
N LYS A 40 2.66 0.62 2.95
CA LYS A 40 1.43 1.43 2.79
C LYS A 40 0.31 0.94 3.70
N LEU A 41 0.10 -0.39 3.78
CA LEU A 41 -0.94 -0.93 4.66
C LEU A 41 -0.60 -0.69 6.13
N LEU A 42 0.68 -0.80 6.52
CA LEU A 42 1.12 -0.51 7.88
C LEU A 42 0.70 0.91 8.29
N ASP A 43 0.89 1.91 7.41
CA ASP A 43 0.46 3.29 7.66
C ASP A 43 -1.06 3.37 7.94
N PHE A 44 -1.90 2.64 7.21
CA PHE A 44 -3.35 2.59 7.52
C PHE A 44 -3.62 1.97 8.89
N LEU A 45 -2.92 0.89 9.24
CA LEU A 45 -3.13 0.19 10.51
C LEU A 45 -2.73 1.05 11.71
N THR A 46 -1.63 1.79 11.60
CA THR A 46 -1.10 2.62 12.71
C THR A 46 -1.68 4.03 12.71
N ASP A 47 -1.68 4.74 11.57
CA ASP A 47 -2.06 6.15 11.54
C ASP A 47 -3.58 6.35 11.44
N ASP A 48 -4.27 5.55 10.61
CA ASP A 48 -5.70 5.73 10.37
C ASP A 48 -6.54 4.99 11.42
N PHE A 49 -6.22 3.72 11.70
CA PHE A 49 -6.96 2.91 12.67
C PHE A 49 -6.41 3.02 14.10
N GLY A 50 -5.18 3.49 14.28
CA GLY A 50 -4.62 3.71 15.61
C GLY A 50 -4.27 2.42 16.36
N PHE A 51 -3.99 1.31 15.65
CA PHE A 51 -3.51 0.09 16.31
C PHE A 51 -2.10 0.29 16.84
N SER A 52 -1.87 -0.13 18.07
CA SER A 52 -0.53 -0.11 18.65
C SER A 52 0.36 -1.20 18.05
N GLU A 53 1.69 -1.03 18.12
CA GLU A 53 2.62 -2.05 17.62
C GLU A 53 2.42 -3.43 18.28
N GLN A 54 1.92 -3.47 19.52
CA GLN A 54 1.65 -4.72 20.23
C GLN A 54 0.41 -5.45 19.70
N GLU A 55 -0.51 -4.72 19.07
CA GLU A 55 -1.73 -5.26 18.45
C GLU A 55 -1.51 -5.67 16.99
N VAL A 56 -0.40 -5.27 16.36
CA VAL A 56 -0.07 -5.54 14.96
C VAL A 56 1.06 -6.55 14.86
N GLN A 57 0.78 -7.77 14.40
CA GLN A 57 1.83 -8.74 14.10
C GLN A 57 2.08 -8.83 12.60
N LEU A 58 3.28 -8.44 12.17
CA LEU A 58 3.74 -8.58 10.80
C LEU A 58 4.43 -9.95 10.60
N VAL A 59 4.05 -10.65 9.54
CA VAL A 59 4.58 -11.98 9.22
C VAL A 59 4.89 -12.07 7.73
N PHE A 60 6.13 -12.38 7.37
CA PHE A 60 6.45 -12.81 6.01
C PHE A 60 5.85 -14.20 5.76
N SER A 61 5.09 -14.37 4.68
CA SER A 61 4.34 -15.60 4.40
C SER A 61 5.21 -16.81 4.07
N GLY A 62 6.52 -16.60 3.89
CA GLY A 62 7.48 -17.58 3.39
C GLY A 62 7.45 -17.73 1.87
N GLY A 63 6.62 -16.96 1.16
CA GLY A 63 6.44 -17.06 -0.29
C GLY A 63 6.64 -15.71 -0.98
N ARG A 64 5.54 -15.09 -1.36
CA ARG A 64 5.51 -13.87 -2.20
C ARG A 64 4.83 -12.69 -1.52
N GLY A 65 4.73 -12.72 -0.19
CA GLY A 65 3.81 -11.84 0.50
C GLY A 65 4.00 -11.73 1.99
N TYR A 66 3.17 -10.89 2.58
CA TYR A 66 3.15 -10.60 4.00
C TYR A 66 1.73 -10.68 4.54
N HIS A 67 1.61 -11.04 5.81
CA HIS A 67 0.36 -10.97 6.54
C HIS A 67 0.49 -9.98 7.69
N PHE A 68 -0.59 -9.25 7.95
CA PHE A 68 -0.81 -8.59 9.24
C PHE A 68 -1.86 -9.34 10.03
N HIS A 69 -1.55 -9.64 11.28
CA HIS A 69 -2.50 -10.15 12.25
C HIS A 69 -2.81 -9.06 13.27
N ILE A 70 -4.05 -8.60 13.30
CA ILE A 70 -4.53 -7.63 14.28
C ILE A 70 -5.23 -8.37 15.41
N THR A 71 -4.61 -8.34 16.57
CA THR A 71 -5.05 -9.09 17.77
C THR A 71 -5.89 -8.24 18.73
N SER A 72 -6.16 -6.98 18.37
CA SER A 72 -6.94 -6.06 19.21
C SER A 72 -8.31 -6.65 19.54
N PRO A 73 -8.73 -6.66 20.83
CA PRO A 73 -10.07 -7.11 21.22
C PRO A 73 -11.19 -6.36 20.50
N LYS A 74 -10.93 -5.13 20.04
CA LYS A 74 -11.89 -4.27 19.31
C LYS A 74 -12.34 -4.86 17.98
N VAL A 75 -11.53 -5.73 17.35
CA VAL A 75 -11.82 -6.28 16.02
C VAL A 75 -12.22 -7.76 16.02
N LEU A 76 -12.10 -8.44 17.17
CA LEU A 76 -12.32 -9.90 17.25
C LEU A 76 -13.74 -10.32 16.88
N THR A 77 -14.73 -9.50 17.19
CA THR A 77 -16.15 -9.79 16.96
C THR A 77 -16.65 -9.32 15.61
N LEU A 78 -15.83 -8.63 14.81
CA LEU A 78 -16.24 -8.15 13.49
C LEU A 78 -16.59 -9.33 12.59
N GLY A 79 -17.76 -9.27 11.97
CA GLY A 79 -18.24 -10.17 10.95
C GLY A 79 -17.69 -9.83 9.57
N SER A 80 -17.96 -10.70 8.59
CA SER A 80 -17.44 -10.57 7.23
C SER A 80 -17.81 -9.25 6.55
N SER A 81 -19.02 -8.72 6.75
CA SER A 81 -19.44 -7.45 6.13
C SER A 81 -18.66 -6.26 6.68
N GLU A 82 -18.47 -6.18 7.99
CA GLU A 82 -17.71 -5.09 8.63
C GLU A 82 -16.24 -5.13 8.21
N ARG A 83 -15.68 -6.33 8.05
CA ARG A 83 -14.31 -6.53 7.54
C ARG A 83 -14.17 -6.10 6.07
N ARG A 84 -15.20 -6.29 5.24
CA ARG A 84 -15.19 -5.76 3.86
C ARG A 84 -15.18 -4.23 3.85
N GLU A 85 -15.87 -3.57 4.77
CA GLU A 85 -15.79 -2.10 4.87
C GLU A 85 -14.38 -1.62 5.23
N ILE A 86 -13.67 -2.37 6.09
CA ILE A 86 -12.25 -2.09 6.37
C ILE A 86 -11.41 -2.26 5.10
N VAL A 87 -11.64 -3.32 4.32
CA VAL A 87 -10.96 -3.52 3.02
C VAL A 87 -11.27 -2.37 2.04
N ASN A 88 -12.53 -1.96 1.94
CA ASN A 88 -12.94 -0.83 1.09
C ASN A 88 -12.24 0.46 1.52
N TYR A 89 -12.13 0.71 2.83
CA TYR A 89 -11.42 1.87 3.35
C TYR A 89 -9.94 1.88 2.98
N VAL A 90 -9.19 0.80 3.21
CA VAL A 90 -7.73 0.77 2.94
C VAL A 90 -7.43 0.75 1.44
N SER A 91 -8.32 0.19 0.63
CA SER A 91 -8.19 0.22 -0.84
C SER A 91 -8.65 1.53 -1.47
N GLY A 92 -9.39 2.37 -0.73
CA GLY A 92 -9.98 3.61 -1.24
C GLY A 92 -11.10 3.37 -2.26
N ARG A 93 -11.73 2.19 -2.24
CA ARG A 93 -12.92 1.91 -3.06
C ARG A 93 -14.05 2.85 -2.65
N ASP A 94 -14.80 3.29 -3.66
CA ASP A 94 -15.94 4.21 -3.51
C ASP A 94 -15.60 5.58 -2.89
N LEU A 95 -14.33 5.99 -2.94
CA LEU A 95 -13.91 7.28 -2.42
C LEU A 95 -14.48 8.44 -3.24
N GLU A 96 -15.40 9.19 -2.65
CA GLU A 96 -15.99 10.38 -3.26
C GLU A 96 -15.25 11.66 -2.86
N PHE A 97 -14.27 12.06 -3.67
CA PHE A 97 -13.40 13.23 -3.41
C PHE A 97 -14.15 14.50 -3.04
N LYS A 98 -15.31 14.76 -3.65
CA LYS A 98 -16.12 15.97 -3.39
C LYS A 98 -16.44 16.20 -1.90
N TYR A 99 -16.53 15.14 -1.08
CA TYR A 99 -16.84 15.27 0.34
C TYR A 99 -15.68 15.75 1.21
N PHE A 100 -14.45 15.66 0.70
CA PHE A 100 -13.25 16.18 1.34
C PHE A 100 -13.14 17.70 1.16
N PHE A 101 -13.76 18.26 0.12
CA PHE A 101 -13.69 19.68 -0.20
C PHE A 101 -14.88 20.44 0.38
N ARG A 102 -14.71 21.12 1.53
CA ARG A 102 -15.82 21.80 2.23
C ARG A 102 -15.64 23.30 2.34
N GLU A 103 -16.77 24.00 2.37
CA GLU A 103 -16.82 25.38 2.82
C GLU A 103 -17.13 25.43 4.31
N VAL A 104 -16.20 25.96 5.09
CA VAL A 104 -16.33 26.11 6.54
C VAL A 104 -16.51 27.58 6.85
N ALA A 105 -17.54 27.90 7.64
CA ALA A 105 -17.71 29.24 8.18
C ALA A 105 -16.52 29.55 9.09
N MET A 106 -15.94 30.73 8.95
CA MET A 106 -14.92 31.19 9.87
C MET A 106 -15.59 31.52 11.19
N ASP A 107 -15.41 30.64 12.18
CA ASP A 107 -15.72 30.95 13.57
C ASP A 107 -14.45 31.47 14.25
N GLY A 108 -14.60 32.52 15.05
CA GLY A 108 -13.50 33.15 15.77
C GLY A 108 -13.91 33.37 17.21
N ASP A 109 -12.99 33.07 18.15
CA ASP A 109 -13.22 33.37 19.56
C ASP A 109 -13.58 34.85 19.72
N PHE A 110 -14.64 35.08 20.49
CA PHE A 110 -15.20 36.38 20.81
C PHE A 110 -14.13 37.39 21.24
N GLY A 111 -13.66 38.17 20.27
CA GLY A 111 -12.92 39.41 20.49
C GLY A 111 -13.66 40.50 19.74
N THR A 112 -14.13 41.51 20.49
CA THR A 112 -14.74 42.77 20.00
C THR A 112 -14.46 43.01 18.53
N GLY A 113 -15.50 42.86 17.69
CA GLY A 113 -15.41 42.82 16.24
C GLY A 113 -14.28 43.69 15.70
N SER A 114 -13.28 43.03 15.10
CA SER A 114 -12.16 43.75 14.51
C SER A 114 -12.71 44.82 13.58
N LYS A 115 -12.02 45.97 13.48
CA LYS A 115 -12.42 47.09 12.62
C LYS A 115 -12.68 46.65 11.17
N THR A 116 -12.17 45.50 10.77
CA THR A 116 -12.29 44.83 9.48
C THR A 116 -13.66 44.22 9.20
N PHE A 117 -14.44 43.81 10.22
CA PHE A 117 -15.71 43.09 10.04
C PHE A 117 -16.96 43.91 10.38
N LYS A 118 -16.82 45.23 10.59
CA LYS A 118 -17.97 46.14 10.81
C LYS A 118 -18.90 46.16 9.60
N GLY A 119 -20.06 45.51 9.71
CA GLY A 119 -21.16 45.59 8.73
C GLY A 119 -21.27 44.42 7.74
N MET A 120 -20.45 43.37 7.86
CA MET A 120 -20.64 42.15 7.07
C MET A 120 -21.86 41.37 7.57
N LYS A 121 -22.89 41.26 6.73
CA LYS A 121 -24.12 40.48 7.02
C LYS A 121 -23.94 38.97 6.91
N ASN A 122 -22.88 38.52 6.24
CA ASN A 122 -22.59 37.10 6.00
C ASN A 122 -21.25 36.73 6.64
N VAL A 123 -21.24 35.61 7.38
CA VAL A 123 -20.01 35.04 7.96
C VAL A 123 -19.06 34.66 6.81
N PRO A 124 -17.79 35.11 6.82
CA PRO A 124 -16.80 34.70 5.83
C PRO A 124 -16.68 33.17 5.80
N ARG A 125 -16.67 32.57 4.61
CA ARG A 125 -16.47 31.13 4.43
C ARG A 125 -15.09 30.89 3.84
N LYS A 126 -14.36 29.92 4.38
CA LYS A 126 -13.09 29.42 3.81
C LYS A 126 -13.31 28.05 3.18
N CYS A 127 -12.62 27.78 2.08
CA CYS A 127 -12.58 26.45 1.51
C CYS A 127 -11.46 25.66 2.18
N THR A 128 -11.78 24.49 2.72
CA THR A 128 -10.82 23.61 3.40
C THR A 128 -10.96 22.18 2.93
N LEU A 129 -9.83 21.48 2.93
CA LEU A 129 -9.75 20.04 2.84
C LEU A 129 -10.04 19.45 4.22
N VAL A 130 -10.97 18.50 4.29
CA VAL A 130 -11.33 17.79 5.52
C VAL A 130 -10.31 16.69 5.79
N GLY A 131 -9.89 16.56 7.05
CA GLY A 131 -8.92 15.54 7.46
C GLY A 131 -7.56 15.74 6.79
N TYR A 132 -7.13 16.98 6.53
CA TYR A 132 -5.85 17.24 5.87
C TYR A 132 -4.63 16.70 6.66
N ASP A 133 -4.81 16.40 7.94
CA ASP A 133 -3.80 15.89 8.88
C ASP A 133 -3.91 14.39 9.15
N SER A 134 -4.95 13.70 8.66
CA SER A 134 -5.21 12.29 8.94
C SER A 134 -5.94 11.56 7.79
N GLY A 135 -5.76 10.25 7.69
CA GLY A 135 -6.49 9.40 6.75
C GLY A 135 -6.41 9.85 5.28
N TRP A 136 -7.49 9.60 4.54
CA TRP A 136 -7.59 9.97 3.12
C TRP A 136 -7.44 11.47 2.85
N GLY A 137 -7.82 12.36 3.78
CA GLY A 137 -7.64 13.80 3.60
C GLY A 137 -6.16 14.20 3.55
N LYS A 138 -5.32 13.62 4.43
CA LYS A 138 -3.86 13.79 4.41
C LYS A 138 -3.25 13.28 3.10
N ARG A 139 -3.68 12.09 2.66
CA ARG A 139 -3.25 11.50 1.38
C ARG A 139 -3.61 12.41 0.19
N ILE A 140 -4.83 12.96 0.17
CA ILE A 140 -5.27 13.93 -0.85
C ILE A 140 -4.42 15.22 -0.79
N ALA A 141 -4.14 15.74 0.42
CA ALA A 141 -3.31 16.92 0.60
C ALA A 141 -1.91 16.73 0.00
N LEU A 142 -1.26 15.63 0.36
CA LEU A 142 0.06 15.24 -0.14
C LEU A 142 0.07 15.11 -1.66
N TYR A 143 -0.91 14.41 -2.22
CA TYR A 143 -1.01 14.21 -3.65
C TYR A 143 -1.20 15.52 -4.42
N LEU A 144 -2.12 16.38 -3.94
CA LEU A 144 -2.35 17.70 -4.52
C LEU A 144 -1.08 18.55 -4.50
N THR A 145 -0.37 18.60 -3.37
CA THR A 145 0.84 19.42 -3.26
C THR A 145 1.98 18.89 -4.12
N ASP A 146 2.14 17.57 -4.18
CA ASP A 146 3.17 16.93 -5.01
C ASP A 146 2.92 17.19 -6.49
N TYR A 147 1.66 17.07 -6.94
CA TYR A 147 1.26 17.38 -8.31
C TYR A 147 1.48 18.86 -8.64
N ILE A 148 1.02 19.78 -7.78
CA ILE A 148 1.20 21.22 -8.02
C ILE A 148 2.68 21.58 -8.10
N LYS A 149 3.51 20.98 -7.24
CA LYS A 149 4.96 21.20 -7.24
C LYS A 149 5.61 20.66 -8.51
N SER A 150 5.42 19.39 -8.82
CA SER A 150 6.08 18.72 -9.95
C SER A 150 5.68 19.35 -11.29
N GLU A 151 4.40 19.72 -11.45
CA GLU A 151 3.92 20.39 -12.65
C GLU A 151 4.46 21.82 -12.79
N SER A 152 4.67 22.53 -11.67
CA SER A 152 5.22 23.90 -11.69
C SER A 152 6.71 23.93 -12.02
N GLU A 153 7.45 22.84 -11.81
CA GLU A 153 8.88 22.71 -12.08
C GLU A 153 9.20 22.37 -13.55
N LYS A 154 8.18 22.04 -14.37
CA LYS A 154 8.38 21.71 -15.80
C LYS A 154 8.93 22.90 -16.59
N LYS A 155 9.79 22.61 -17.57
CA LYS A 155 10.50 23.64 -18.36
C LYS A 155 9.59 24.55 -19.18
N TYR A 156 8.53 24.00 -19.79
CA TYR A 156 7.66 24.76 -20.70
C TYR A 156 6.24 24.85 -20.15
N LYS A 157 5.69 26.07 -20.10
CA LYS A 157 4.32 26.33 -19.60
C LYS A 157 3.22 25.55 -20.29
N LYS A 158 3.41 25.20 -21.57
CA LYS A 158 2.46 24.42 -22.36
C LYS A 158 2.34 22.97 -21.87
N ASP A 159 3.38 22.45 -21.22
CA ASP A 159 3.45 21.06 -20.76
C ASP A 159 3.04 20.91 -19.28
N MET A 160 2.76 22.04 -18.60
CA MET A 160 2.34 22.10 -17.20
C MET A 160 0.84 21.86 -17.06
N PHE A 161 0.47 21.08 -16.05
CA PHE A 161 -0.88 20.73 -15.61
C PHE A 161 -1.76 20.15 -16.74
N PRO A 162 -1.31 19.11 -17.46
CA PRO A 162 -2.01 18.60 -18.64
C PRO A 162 -3.41 18.07 -18.32
N GLU A 163 -3.61 17.45 -17.15
CA GLU A 163 -4.91 16.97 -16.66
C GLU A 163 -5.85 18.13 -16.40
N LEU A 164 -5.40 19.15 -15.64
CA LEU A 164 -6.23 20.32 -15.33
C LEU A 164 -6.61 21.12 -16.57
N ARG A 165 -5.72 21.22 -17.56
CA ARG A 165 -5.97 21.95 -18.81
C ARG A 165 -7.12 21.37 -19.65
N ARG A 166 -7.57 20.14 -19.38
CA ARG A 166 -8.75 19.54 -20.01
C ARG A 166 -10.05 20.15 -19.50
N HIS A 167 -10.03 20.80 -18.33
CA HIS A 167 -11.20 21.42 -17.76
C HIS A 167 -11.40 22.84 -18.32
N ASP A 168 -12.59 23.12 -18.86
CA ASP A 168 -12.94 24.38 -19.55
C ASP A 168 -12.68 25.66 -18.71
N LYS A 169 -12.66 25.53 -17.39
CA LYS A 169 -12.42 26.66 -16.46
C LYS A 169 -10.93 26.88 -16.11
N VAL A 170 -10.02 26.08 -16.67
CA VAL A 170 -8.57 26.17 -16.43
C VAL A 170 -7.88 26.81 -17.63
N GLY A 171 -7.60 28.11 -17.51
CA GLY A 171 -6.82 28.86 -18.51
C GLY A 171 -5.40 29.21 -18.03
N ASN A 172 -4.64 29.90 -18.88
CA ASN A 172 -3.26 30.33 -18.56
C ASN A 172 -3.17 31.19 -17.29
N THR A 173 -4.21 31.96 -16.96
CA THR A 173 -4.29 32.75 -15.71
C THR A 173 -4.35 31.85 -14.49
N THR A 174 -5.14 30.77 -14.54
CA THR A 174 -5.22 29.75 -13.49
C THR A 174 -3.87 29.10 -13.29
N ILE A 175 -3.22 28.66 -14.38
CA ILE A 175 -1.88 28.05 -14.34
C ILE A 175 -0.85 28.98 -13.71
N LYS A 176 -0.83 30.26 -14.10
CA LYS A 176 0.08 31.25 -13.50
C LYS A 176 -0.12 31.37 -11.98
N LYS A 177 -1.37 31.31 -11.52
CA LYS A 177 -1.71 31.37 -10.10
C LYS A 177 -1.33 30.09 -9.35
N LEU A 178 -1.48 28.91 -9.96
CA LEU A 178 -0.98 27.64 -9.40
C LEU A 178 0.53 27.65 -9.21
N ILE A 179 1.28 28.15 -10.20
CA ILE A 179 2.74 28.33 -10.10
C ILE A 179 3.10 29.28 -8.96
N ASN A 180 2.34 30.37 -8.78
CA ASN A 180 2.57 31.30 -7.67
C ASN A 180 2.31 30.63 -6.31
N ILE A 181 1.31 29.74 -6.19
CA ILE A 181 1.09 28.95 -4.97
C ILE A 181 2.30 28.04 -4.71
N ALA A 182 2.77 27.32 -5.73
CA ALA A 182 3.91 26.41 -5.62
C ALA A 182 5.20 27.12 -5.18
N ASN A 183 5.44 28.34 -5.70
CA ASN A 183 6.64 29.12 -5.41
C ASN A 183 6.54 30.00 -4.15
N SER A 184 5.36 30.09 -3.54
CA SER A 184 5.18 30.85 -2.31
C SER A 184 5.69 30.09 -1.10
N GLU A 185 6.25 30.80 -0.12
CA GLU A 185 6.78 30.20 1.11
C GLU A 185 5.74 29.38 1.90
N THR A 186 4.45 29.77 1.80
CA THR A 186 3.38 29.17 2.60
C THR A 186 2.32 28.43 1.78
N GLY A 187 2.31 28.50 0.44
CA GLY A 187 1.17 28.03 -0.36
C GLY A 187 0.91 26.53 -0.23
N LEU A 188 1.88 25.70 -0.58
CA LEU A 188 1.78 24.24 -0.42
C LEU A 188 1.73 23.83 1.06
N LYS A 189 2.48 24.54 1.91
CA LYS A 189 2.51 24.31 3.36
C LYS A 189 1.13 24.54 4.00
N ASP A 190 0.40 25.57 3.59
CA ASP A 190 -0.95 25.87 4.09
C ASP A 190 -1.96 24.77 3.68
N ILE A 191 -1.76 24.10 2.53
CA ILE A 191 -2.58 22.94 2.15
C ILE A 191 -2.32 21.79 3.14
N LEU A 192 -1.05 21.49 3.40
CA LEU A 192 -0.66 20.36 4.26
C LEU A 192 -0.95 20.58 5.74
N GLU A 193 -0.76 21.79 6.26
CA GLU A 193 -0.85 22.07 7.70
C GLU A 193 -2.19 22.65 8.13
N LYS A 194 -2.99 23.18 7.17
CA LYS A 194 -4.25 23.87 7.47
C LYS A 194 -5.39 23.43 6.55
N GLY A 195 -5.14 22.53 5.62
CA GLY A 195 -6.13 22.12 4.61
C GLY A 195 -6.59 23.27 3.73
N ARG A 196 -5.84 24.37 3.61
CA ARG A 196 -6.32 25.59 2.98
C ARG A 196 -6.51 25.42 1.47
N LEU A 197 -7.67 25.82 0.94
CA LEU A 197 -7.98 25.75 -0.50
C LEU A 197 -8.57 27.07 -1.06
N ASP A 198 -8.66 28.11 -0.26
CA ASP A 198 -9.18 29.43 -0.65
C ASP A 198 -8.09 30.37 -1.20
N PHE A 199 -7.26 29.85 -2.10
CA PHE A 199 -6.26 30.65 -2.80
C PHE A 199 -6.94 31.65 -3.74
N ASP A 200 -6.20 32.69 -4.16
CA ASP A 200 -6.63 33.58 -5.25
C ASP A 200 -6.58 32.85 -6.59
N VAL A 201 -7.33 31.76 -6.73
CA VAL A 201 -7.58 30.99 -7.94
C VAL A 201 -9.08 30.80 -8.03
N ARG A 202 -9.69 31.32 -9.10
CA ARG A 202 -11.13 31.24 -9.29
C ARG A 202 -11.56 29.77 -9.38
N ASN A 203 -12.53 29.37 -8.55
CA ASN A 203 -13.06 28.01 -8.49
C ASN A 203 -11.98 26.94 -8.16
N PHE A 204 -11.00 27.28 -7.32
CA PHE A 204 -9.90 26.36 -6.97
C PHE A 204 -10.42 25.04 -6.41
N LYS A 205 -11.46 25.09 -5.58
CA LYS A 205 -12.12 23.91 -5.01
C LYS A 205 -12.59 22.94 -6.10
N GLU A 206 -13.33 23.44 -7.09
CA GLU A 206 -13.86 22.65 -8.18
C GLU A 206 -12.74 22.10 -9.06
N ILE A 207 -11.67 22.89 -9.27
CA ILE A 207 -10.47 22.47 -10.02
C ILE A 207 -9.74 21.34 -9.27
N ALA A 208 -9.57 21.45 -7.96
CA ALA A 208 -8.94 20.43 -7.13
C ALA A 208 -9.78 19.14 -7.10
N ALA A 209 -11.10 19.25 -6.93
CA ALA A 209 -12.00 18.10 -6.97
C ALA A 209 -12.00 17.41 -8.34
N TYR A 210 -12.01 18.19 -9.43
CA TYR A 210 -11.87 17.68 -10.79
C TYR A 210 -10.55 16.95 -10.99
N PHE A 211 -9.42 17.55 -10.56
CA PHE A 211 -8.13 16.90 -10.63
C PHE A 211 -8.14 15.54 -9.93
N MET A 212 -8.60 15.49 -8.67
CA MET A 212 -8.64 14.24 -7.92
C MET A 212 -9.50 13.18 -8.61
N GLN A 213 -10.61 13.58 -9.24
CA GLN A 213 -11.46 12.67 -10.00
C GLN A 213 -10.76 12.14 -11.26
N GLU A 214 -10.07 13.00 -12.02
CA GLU A 214 -9.33 12.59 -13.23
C GLU A 214 -8.08 11.74 -12.92
N SER A 215 -7.51 11.92 -11.74
CA SER A 215 -6.28 11.25 -11.30
C SER A 215 -6.54 10.14 -10.28
N ALA A 216 -7.80 9.72 -10.12
CA ALA A 216 -8.22 8.77 -9.09
C ALA A 216 -7.45 7.45 -9.16
N GLU A 217 -7.21 6.91 -10.36
CA GLU A 217 -6.47 5.65 -10.55
C GLU A 217 -5.02 5.76 -10.07
N ASP A 218 -4.30 6.81 -10.47
CA ASP A 218 -2.91 7.06 -10.04
C ASP A 218 -2.85 7.34 -8.53
N PHE A 219 -3.79 8.14 -8.02
CA PHE A 219 -3.93 8.42 -6.60
C PHE A 219 -4.11 7.13 -5.77
N LEU A 220 -5.05 6.26 -6.17
CA LEU A 220 -5.31 4.99 -5.47
C LEU A 220 -4.16 4.00 -5.64
N HIS A 221 -3.50 3.95 -6.79
CA HIS A 221 -2.29 3.16 -6.97
C HIS A 221 -1.16 3.62 -6.03
N ARG A 222 -1.03 4.94 -5.82
CA ARG A 222 0.00 5.50 -4.95
C ARG A 222 -0.30 5.33 -3.46
N PHE A 223 -1.55 5.54 -3.05
CA PHE A 223 -1.91 5.66 -1.63
C PHE A 223 -2.84 4.57 -1.09
N GLY A 224 -3.57 3.86 -1.94
CA GLY A 224 -4.39 2.72 -1.53
C GLY A 224 -3.54 1.48 -1.29
N ALA A 225 -4.02 0.62 -0.40
CA ALA A 225 -3.44 -0.69 -0.14
C ALA A 225 -4.21 -1.77 -0.92
N SER A 226 -3.48 -2.61 -1.67
CA SER A 226 -4.06 -3.78 -2.34
C SER A 226 -3.95 -5.01 -1.44
N VAL A 227 -5.09 -5.45 -0.89
CA VAL A 227 -5.20 -6.60 0.02
C VAL A 227 -6.12 -7.66 -0.58
N ASP A 228 -5.86 -8.94 -0.27
CA ASP A 228 -6.78 -10.03 -0.61
C ASP A 228 -8.06 -9.92 0.24
N GLU A 229 -9.11 -9.35 -0.36
CA GLU A 229 -10.41 -9.15 0.27
C GLU A 229 -11.02 -10.46 0.81
N PRO A 230 -11.10 -11.56 0.03
CA PRO A 230 -11.53 -12.86 0.54
C PRO A 230 -10.83 -13.30 1.83
N VAL A 231 -9.52 -13.07 1.97
CA VAL A 231 -8.79 -13.43 3.19
C VAL A 231 -9.24 -12.58 4.37
N THR A 232 -9.34 -11.27 4.17
CA THR A 232 -9.69 -10.32 5.24
C THR A 232 -11.14 -10.50 5.70
N ALA A 233 -12.06 -10.77 4.77
CA ALA A 233 -13.48 -10.93 5.07
C ALA A 233 -13.83 -12.28 5.72
N ASP A 234 -13.02 -13.33 5.51
CA ASP A 234 -13.30 -14.67 6.05
C ASP A 234 -12.91 -14.78 7.52
N ILE A 235 -13.92 -14.77 8.39
CA ILE A 235 -13.75 -14.94 9.83
C ILE A 235 -13.22 -16.33 10.22
N LYS A 236 -13.21 -17.33 9.34
CA LYS A 236 -12.80 -18.72 9.64
C LYS A 236 -11.54 -19.14 8.90
N ARG A 237 -10.79 -18.17 8.38
CA ARG A 237 -9.60 -18.44 7.56
C ARG A 237 -8.53 -19.18 8.36
N LEU A 238 -7.92 -20.18 7.73
CA LEU A 238 -6.68 -20.78 8.21
C LEU A 238 -5.51 -19.96 7.69
N ILE A 239 -4.67 -19.47 8.61
CA ILE A 239 -3.46 -18.74 8.29
C ILE A 239 -2.25 -19.61 8.61
N ARG A 240 -1.20 -19.44 7.81
CA ARG A 240 0.06 -20.15 7.98
C ARG A 240 0.68 -19.80 9.33
N VAL A 241 1.13 -20.80 10.06
CA VAL A 241 1.71 -20.62 11.40
C VAL A 241 3.08 -19.93 11.31
N PRO A 242 3.30 -18.81 12.00
CA PRO A 242 4.64 -18.20 12.11
C PRO A 242 5.65 -19.19 12.71
N GLY A 243 6.86 -19.24 12.13
CA GLY A 243 7.91 -20.20 12.49
C GLY A 243 7.87 -21.52 11.70
N SER A 244 6.81 -21.76 10.91
CA SER A 244 6.72 -22.91 10.00
C SER A 244 7.54 -22.72 8.71
N LEU A 245 7.65 -23.76 7.88
CA LEU A 245 8.20 -23.68 6.54
C LEU A 245 7.09 -23.58 5.49
N HIS A 246 7.25 -22.69 4.52
CA HIS A 246 6.32 -22.53 3.42
C HIS A 246 6.50 -23.66 2.38
N GLY A 247 5.47 -24.48 2.17
CA GLY A 247 5.57 -25.68 1.32
C GLY A 247 5.94 -25.44 -0.14
N GLY A 248 5.70 -24.25 -0.68
CA GLY A 248 6.03 -23.89 -2.06
C GLY A 248 7.42 -23.28 -2.27
N SER A 249 8.19 -23.04 -1.20
CA SER A 249 9.52 -22.39 -1.30
C SER A 249 10.55 -23.00 -0.34
N GLY A 250 10.12 -23.71 0.70
CA GLY A 250 10.96 -24.17 1.80
C GLY A 250 11.47 -23.03 2.70
N MET A 251 10.99 -21.79 2.52
CA MET A 251 11.44 -20.65 3.30
C MET A 251 10.66 -20.53 4.62
N LEU A 252 11.28 -19.87 5.60
CA LEU A 252 10.69 -19.62 6.91
C LEU A 252 9.55 -18.61 6.81
N VAL A 253 8.45 -18.93 7.46
CA VAL A 253 7.34 -18.00 7.73
C VAL A 253 7.74 -17.14 8.91
N LYS A 254 8.36 -15.99 8.64
CA LYS A 254 9.08 -15.22 9.66
C LYS A 254 8.19 -14.13 10.24
N LYS A 255 8.02 -14.14 11.57
CA LYS A 255 7.46 -12.98 12.28
C LYS A 255 8.52 -11.87 12.35
N LEU A 256 8.09 -10.64 12.10
CA LEU A 256 8.96 -9.46 12.08
C LEU A 256 8.44 -8.44 13.10
N ALA A 257 9.35 -7.75 13.77
CA ALA A 257 9.03 -6.47 14.39
C ALA A 257 8.80 -5.43 13.28
N LEU A 258 7.95 -4.44 13.55
CA LEU A 258 7.62 -3.41 12.55
C LEU A 258 8.87 -2.65 12.10
N SER A 259 9.79 -2.38 13.02
CA SER A 259 11.09 -1.74 12.74
C SER A 259 12.02 -2.55 11.85
N GLU A 260 11.87 -3.88 11.80
CA GLU A 260 12.71 -4.76 10.98
C GLU A 260 12.26 -4.78 9.51
N MET A 261 11.04 -4.29 9.22
CA MET A 261 10.43 -4.45 7.90
C MET A 261 11.29 -3.81 6.79
N GLU A 262 11.80 -2.60 7.02
CA GLU A 262 12.59 -1.88 6.02
C GLU A 262 13.90 -2.59 5.66
N GLU A 263 14.55 -3.25 6.62
CA GLU A 263 15.84 -3.93 6.40
C GLU A 263 15.70 -5.41 6.01
N PHE A 264 14.54 -6.02 6.27
CA PHE A 264 14.31 -7.44 6.01
C PHE A 264 14.44 -7.78 4.52
N ASP A 265 15.30 -8.76 4.22
CA ASP A 265 15.47 -9.34 2.89
C ASP A 265 15.03 -10.81 2.89
N PRO A 266 13.85 -11.14 2.32
CA PRO A 266 13.35 -12.51 2.32
C PRO A 266 14.31 -13.51 1.67
N LEU A 267 15.00 -13.15 0.59
CA LEU A 267 15.87 -14.05 -0.18
C LEU A 267 17.17 -14.40 0.56
N ASN A 268 17.43 -13.72 1.68
CA ASN A 268 18.52 -13.99 2.59
C ASN A 268 18.02 -14.49 3.95
N ASP A 269 17.13 -13.74 4.59
CA ASP A 269 16.73 -13.88 6.00
C ASP A 269 15.69 -14.97 6.24
N ALA A 270 14.89 -15.32 5.23
CA ALA A 270 13.92 -16.42 5.33
C ALA A 270 14.48 -17.75 4.82
N VAL A 271 15.72 -17.76 4.30
CA VAL A 271 16.40 -18.97 3.85
C VAL A 271 17.16 -19.61 5.02
N VAL A 272 16.63 -20.74 5.52
CA VAL A 272 17.10 -21.38 6.77
C VAL A 272 17.99 -22.60 6.59
N PHE A 273 18.00 -23.20 5.40
CA PHE A 273 18.83 -24.37 5.12
C PHE A 273 20.29 -23.98 4.83
N GLY A 274 21.21 -24.93 5.05
CA GLY A 274 22.64 -24.69 4.90
C GLY A 274 23.13 -24.79 3.46
N GLU A 275 24.45 -24.79 3.29
CA GLU A 275 25.10 -24.90 1.99
C GLU A 275 25.61 -26.31 1.65
N ARG A 276 25.25 -27.34 2.44
CA ARG A 276 25.74 -28.69 2.19
C ARG A 276 25.38 -29.12 0.76
N PRO A 277 26.30 -29.74 -0.01
CA PRO A 277 25.99 -30.15 -1.37
C PRO A 277 24.87 -31.20 -1.39
N VAL A 278 23.86 -30.97 -2.23
CA VAL A 278 22.72 -31.86 -2.42
C VAL A 278 22.55 -32.13 -3.92
N LYS A 279 22.49 -33.41 -4.27
CA LYS A 279 22.18 -33.84 -5.63
C LYS A 279 20.68 -33.77 -5.87
N ILE A 280 20.31 -33.19 -7.00
CA ILE A 280 18.95 -33.08 -7.49
C ILE A 280 18.86 -33.54 -8.94
N THR A 281 17.66 -33.94 -9.36
CA THR A 281 17.33 -34.12 -10.77
C THR A 281 16.35 -33.02 -11.17
N ALA A 282 16.80 -32.06 -11.97
CA ALA A 282 15.99 -30.96 -12.47
C ALA A 282 15.14 -31.42 -13.66
N SER A 283 13.86 -31.05 -13.68
CA SER A 283 12.92 -31.41 -14.74
C SER A 283 12.89 -30.42 -15.90
N LYS A 284 13.45 -29.23 -15.70
CA LYS A 284 13.58 -28.16 -16.70
C LYS A 284 14.61 -27.12 -16.23
N PRO A 285 15.17 -26.30 -17.14
CA PRO A 285 16.00 -25.18 -16.74
C PRO A 285 15.25 -24.22 -15.81
N PHE A 286 15.94 -23.71 -14.80
CA PHE A 286 15.38 -22.77 -13.84
C PHE A 286 16.44 -21.81 -13.32
N SER A 287 16.04 -20.58 -13.01
CA SER A 287 16.93 -19.55 -12.47
C SER A 287 16.26 -18.81 -11.32
N VAL A 288 17.00 -18.59 -10.24
CA VAL A 288 16.54 -17.85 -9.07
C VAL A 288 17.72 -17.26 -8.31
N GLN A 289 17.51 -16.10 -7.69
CA GLN A 289 18.46 -15.50 -6.76
C GLN A 289 18.12 -15.91 -5.32
N LEU A 290 19.08 -16.49 -4.61
CA LEU A 290 18.96 -16.86 -3.18
C LEU A 290 20.31 -16.69 -2.49
N LYS A 291 20.33 -16.23 -1.24
CA LYS A 291 21.56 -15.98 -0.48
C LYS A 291 22.57 -15.10 -1.23
N GLY A 292 22.08 -14.10 -1.96
CA GLY A 292 22.90 -13.20 -2.79
C GLY A 292 23.59 -13.87 -4.00
N LYS A 293 23.25 -15.12 -4.34
CA LYS A 293 23.82 -15.87 -5.46
C LYS A 293 22.76 -16.08 -6.55
N ASP A 294 23.15 -15.87 -7.80
CA ASP A 294 22.34 -16.24 -8.97
C ASP A 294 22.51 -17.73 -9.25
N LEU A 295 21.49 -18.51 -8.93
CA LEU A 295 21.47 -19.94 -9.16
C LEU A 295 20.81 -20.22 -10.51
N ARG A 296 21.53 -20.92 -11.38
CA ARG A 296 21.03 -21.41 -12.66
C ARG A 296 21.25 -22.91 -12.72
N ILE A 297 20.19 -23.63 -13.04
CA ILE A 297 20.22 -25.08 -13.25
C ILE A 297 19.70 -25.40 -14.64
N GLU A 298 20.30 -26.41 -15.26
CA GLU A 298 19.81 -26.98 -16.52
C GLU A 298 18.90 -28.19 -16.25
N GLU A 299 18.33 -28.80 -17.30
CA GLU A 299 17.64 -30.08 -17.14
C GLU A 299 18.65 -31.21 -16.82
N GLY A 300 18.28 -32.13 -15.92
CA GLY A 300 19.09 -33.29 -15.56
C GLY A 300 19.73 -33.22 -14.17
N ILE A 301 20.72 -34.09 -13.94
CA ILE A 301 21.33 -34.29 -12.61
C ILE A 301 22.37 -33.21 -12.35
N GLN A 302 22.20 -32.49 -11.24
CA GLN A 302 23.12 -31.45 -10.78
C GLN A 302 23.30 -31.51 -9.27
N GLU A 303 24.37 -30.90 -8.78
CA GLU A 303 24.64 -30.74 -7.36
C GLU A 303 24.57 -29.25 -7.01
N VAL A 304 23.75 -28.91 -6.02
CA VAL A 304 23.49 -27.53 -5.58
C VAL A 304 23.53 -27.43 -4.05
N PRO A 305 23.70 -26.24 -3.47
CA PRO A 305 23.58 -26.05 -2.03
C PRO A 305 22.20 -26.51 -1.49
N GLU A 306 22.12 -27.02 -0.27
CA GLU A 306 20.88 -27.54 0.32
C GLU A 306 19.73 -26.53 0.27
N TYR A 307 19.97 -25.26 0.59
CA TYR A 307 18.93 -24.23 0.49
C TYR A 307 18.34 -24.09 -0.91
N ALA A 308 19.17 -24.23 -1.95
CA ALA A 308 18.74 -24.20 -3.34
C ALA A 308 17.96 -25.47 -3.68
N ALA A 309 18.46 -26.64 -3.25
CA ALA A 309 17.81 -27.92 -3.49
C ALA A 309 16.38 -27.92 -2.92
N VAL A 310 16.21 -27.52 -1.65
CA VAL A 310 14.88 -27.48 -1.03
C VAL A 310 13.96 -26.52 -1.78
N TYR A 311 14.44 -25.31 -2.11
CA TYR A 311 13.64 -24.34 -2.87
C TYR A 311 13.17 -24.91 -4.21
N LEU A 312 14.07 -25.49 -5.00
CA LEU A 312 13.78 -26.06 -6.32
C LEU A 312 12.80 -27.23 -6.24
N ILE A 313 12.94 -28.09 -5.23
CA ILE A 313 12.04 -29.21 -4.97
C ILE A 313 10.64 -28.68 -4.59
N CYS A 314 10.56 -27.72 -3.66
CA CYS A 314 9.30 -27.10 -3.25
C CYS A 314 8.60 -26.34 -4.40
N ARG A 315 9.35 -25.80 -5.35
CA ARG A 315 8.82 -25.19 -6.58
C ARG A 315 8.35 -26.22 -7.62
N GLY A 316 8.59 -27.51 -7.39
CA GLY A 316 8.23 -28.59 -8.30
C GLY A 316 9.07 -28.62 -9.58
N VAL A 317 10.27 -28.04 -9.56
CA VAL A 317 11.18 -28.01 -10.72
C VAL A 317 12.35 -28.98 -10.60
N ALA A 318 12.48 -29.66 -9.45
CA ALA A 318 13.48 -30.68 -9.22
C ALA A 318 12.98 -31.76 -8.25
N GLU A 319 13.64 -32.92 -8.27
CA GLU A 319 13.46 -34.01 -7.31
C GLU A 319 14.77 -34.28 -6.57
N TYR A 320 14.69 -34.77 -5.33
CA TYR A 320 15.87 -35.13 -4.55
C TYR A 320 16.57 -36.37 -5.12
N GLY A 321 17.89 -36.28 -5.27
CA GLY A 321 18.73 -37.39 -5.72
C GLY A 321 18.62 -37.66 -7.22
N TYR A 322 18.87 -38.91 -7.58
CA TYR A 322 18.75 -39.41 -8.95
C TYR A 322 17.30 -39.82 -9.18
N ARG A 323 16.66 -39.37 -10.27
CA ARG A 323 15.41 -39.96 -10.76
C ARG A 323 15.56 -41.49 -10.70
N ARG A 324 14.94 -42.15 -9.73
CA ARG A 324 14.69 -43.58 -9.86
C ARG A 324 13.74 -43.66 -11.02
N ASN A 325 14.11 -44.40 -12.07
CA ASN A 325 13.24 -44.80 -13.17
C ASN A 325 11.83 -45.07 -12.61
N GLN A 326 10.93 -44.07 -12.70
CA GLN A 326 9.51 -44.35 -12.61
C GLN A 326 9.22 -45.13 -13.89
N PRO A 327 8.62 -46.32 -13.81
CA PRO A 327 8.16 -46.98 -15.02
C PRO A 327 7.21 -46.03 -15.73
N ASP A 328 7.34 -45.92 -17.06
CA ASP A 328 6.41 -45.16 -17.88
C ASP A 328 4.97 -45.51 -17.48
N PRO A 329 4.04 -44.53 -17.42
CA PRO A 329 2.64 -44.84 -17.23
C PRO A 329 2.21 -45.77 -18.36
N VAL A 330 1.89 -47.02 -17.99
CA VAL A 330 1.37 -48.06 -18.87
C VAL A 330 0.02 -47.65 -19.44
#